data_AF-A0A498NVY6-F1
#
_entry.id   AF-A0A498NVY6-F1
#
_cell.length_a   1.000
_cell.length_b   1.000
_cell.length_c   1.000
_cell.angle_alpha   90.00
_cell.angle_beta   90.00
_cell.angle_gamma   90.00
#
_symmetry.space_group_name_H-M   'P 1'
#
loop_
_entity.id
_entity.type
_entity.pdbx_description
1 polymer ?
#
loop_
_entity_poly.entity_id
_entity_poly.type
_entity_poly.pdbx_seq_one_letter_code
_entity_poly.pdbx_strand_id
1 'polypeptide(L)' 'MIDSGAALNIINKDIVEKFNIPTQPCIPPIRIKAINDTLIDHGIHHQTKTLKLQNGLLNPDVNQMYCCAASKIS' A
#
# COMPACT_ATOMS: atom_id res chain seq x y z
N MET A 1 11.77 3.60 -1.58
CA MET A 1 11.59 5.03 -1.89
C MET A 1 10.84 5.65 -0.72
N ILE A 2 11.28 6.80 -0.21
CA ILE A 2 10.55 7.56 0.83
C ILE A 2 9.91 8.73 0.10
N ASP A 3 8.59 8.86 0.19
CA ASP A 3 7.81 9.94 -0.43
C ASP A 3 7.02 10.66 0.66
N SER A 4 7.50 11.83 1.09
CA SER A 4 6.85 12.64 2.12
C SER A 4 5.59 13.35 1.61
N GLY A 5 5.33 13.33 0.31
CA GLY A 5 4.10 13.83 -0.30
C GLY A 5 3.01 12.75 -0.42
N ALA A 6 3.33 11.49 -0.13
CA ALA A 6 2.38 10.38 -0.25
C ALA A 6 1.37 10.39 0.91
N ALA A 7 0.09 10.40 0.57
CA ALA A 7 -1.00 10.29 1.54
C ALA A 7 -1.16 8.86 2.11
N LEU A 8 -0.59 7.85 1.45
CA LEU A 8 -0.75 6.43 1.79
C LEU A 8 0.59 5.70 1.75
N ASN A 9 0.80 4.79 2.71
CA ASN A 9 1.90 3.83 2.68
C ASN A 9 1.57 2.69 1.73
N ILE A 10 2.31 2.56 0.63
CA ILE A 10 2.06 1.55 -0.40
C ILE A 10 3.10 0.43 -0.31
N ILE A 11 2.66 -0.81 -0.48
CA ILE A 11 3.51 -1.98 -0.67
C ILE A 11 3.19 -2.64 -2.01
N ASN A 12 4.24 -3.03 -2.75
CA ASN A 12 4.07 -3.76 -4.00
C ASN A 12 3.50 -5.16 -3.70
N LYS A 13 2.46 -5.54 -4.43
CA LYS A 13 1.85 -6.87 -4.40
C LYS A 13 2.87 -8.02 -4.51
N ASP A 14 3.92 -7.88 -5.31
CA ASP A 14 4.97 -8.91 -5.44
C ASP A 14 5.69 -9.19 -4.11
N ILE A 15 5.88 -8.15 -3.28
CA ILE A 15 6.48 -8.27 -1.94
C ILE A 15 5.50 -8.99 -1.00
N VAL A 16 4.22 -8.60 -1.06
CA VAL A 16 3.16 -9.22 -0.27
C VAL A 16 3.09 -10.72 -0.53
N GLU A 17 3.11 -11.12 -1.80
CA GLU A 17 3.08 -12.52 -2.22
C GLU A 17 4.37 -13.25 -1.85
N LYS A 18 5.54 -12.68 -2.16
CA LYS A 18 6.84 -13.30 -1.88
C LYS A 18 7.05 -13.62 -0.40
N PHE A 19 6.55 -12.75 0.50
CA PHE A 19 6.71 -12.92 1.95
C PHE A 19 5.45 -13.46 2.63
N ASN A 20 4.41 -13.86 1.87
CA ASN A 20 3.12 -14.32 2.39
C ASN A 20 2.54 -13.38 3.46
N ILE A 21 2.62 -12.07 3.21
CA ILE A 21 2.15 -11.06 4.15
C ILE A 21 0.62 -11.13 4.24
N PRO A 22 0.03 -11.28 5.43
CA PRO A 22 -1.42 -11.36 5.57
C PRO A 22 -2.10 -10.07 5.10
N THR A 23 -3.09 -10.20 4.22
CA THR A 23 -3.91 -9.09 3.72
C THR A 23 -5.35 -9.16 4.23
N GLN A 24 -6.06 -8.04 4.11
CA GLN A 24 -7.49 -7.90 4.32
C GLN A 24 -8.08 -7.00 3.21
N PRO A 25 -9.34 -7.22 2.80
CA PRO A 25 -9.96 -6.40 1.77
C PRO A 25 -10.20 -4.95 2.25
N CYS A 26 -10.20 -4.01 1.31
CA CYS A 26 -10.64 -2.63 1.50
C CYS A 26 -12.11 -2.53 1.07
N ILE A 27 -13.01 -2.22 2.01
CA ILE A 27 -14.45 -2.11 1.74
C ILE A 27 -14.95 -0.76 2.28
N PRO A 28 -15.40 0.18 1.42
CA PRO A 28 -15.33 0.12 -0.05
C PRO A 28 -13.86 0.23 -0.57
N PRO A 29 -13.57 -0.17 -1.82
CA PRO A 29 -12.26 0.01 -2.40
C PRO A 29 -11.81 1.48 -2.40
N ILE A 30 -10.54 1.72 -2.11
CA ILE A 30 -9.99 3.09 -2.10
C ILE A 30 -9.75 3.52 -3.54
N ARG A 31 -10.51 4.51 -4.01
CA ARG A 31 -10.38 5.03 -5.37
C ARG A 31 -9.24 6.03 -5.43
N ILE A 32 -8.16 5.66 -6.11
CA ILE A 32 -7.08 6.60 -6.45
C ILE A 32 -7.30 7.07 -7.88
N LYS A 33 -7.47 8.37 -8.03
CA LYS A 33 -7.50 9.05 -9.33
C LYS A 33 -6.15 9.69 -9.58
N ALA A 34 -5.60 9.49 -10.77
CA ALA A 34 -4.51 10.31 -11.28
C ALA A 34 -5.00 11.75 -11.53
N ILE A 35 -4.06 12.68 -11.70
CA ILE A 35 -4.36 14.12 -11.94
C ILE A 35 -5.26 14.31 -13.17
N ASN A 36 -5.23 13.38 -14.13
CA ASN A 36 -6.08 13.36 -15.32
C ASN A 36 -7.41 12.59 -15.14
N ASP A 37 -7.91 12.46 -13.91
CA ASP A 37 -9.12 11.71 -13.54
C ASP A 37 -9.14 10.21 -13.88
N THR A 38 -8.02 9.67 -14.37
CA THR A 38 -7.92 8.23 -14.69
C THR A 38 -7.80 7.45 -13.39
N LEU A 39 -8.66 6.44 -13.20
CA LEU A 39 -8.58 5.53 -12.06
C LEU A 39 -7.32 4.65 -12.19
N ILE A 40 -6.45 4.72 -11.20
CA ILE A 40 -5.28 3.84 -11.12
C ILE A 40 -5.75 2.48 -10.61
N ASP A 41 -5.49 1.43 -11.39
CA ASP A 41 -5.68 0.01 -11.03
C ASP A 41 -7.08 -0.36 -10.50
N HIS A 42 -8.14 0.31 -10.98
CA HIS A 42 -9.51 0.17 -10.47
C HIS A 42 -9.65 0.44 -8.95
N GLY A 43 -8.69 1.15 -8.35
CA GLY A 43 -8.59 1.41 -6.92
C GLY A 43 -7.82 0.34 -6.14
N ILE A 44 -7.56 0.61 -4.87
CA ILE A 44 -6.91 -0.32 -3.95
C ILE A 44 -7.99 -1.20 -3.31
N HIS A 45 -7.89 -2.50 -3.54
CA HIS A 45 -8.83 -3.51 -3.03
C HIS A 45 -8.32 -4.25 -1.80
N HIS A 46 -7.03 -4.17 -1.50
CA HIS A 46 -6.41 -4.92 -0.40
C HIS A 46 -5.39 -4.07 0.35
N GLN A 47 -5.29 -4.32 1.65
CA GLN A 47 -4.29 -3.74 2.54
C GLN A 47 -3.71 -4.85 3.40
N THR A 48 -2.49 -4.68 3.88
CA THR A 48 -1.89 -5.61 4.83
C THR A 48 -2.65 -5.53 6.15
N LYS A 49 -2.67 -6.65 6.88
CA LYS A 49 -2.88 -6.56 8.32
C LYS A 49 -1.75 -5.74 8.92
N THR A 50 -1.98 -5.24 10.13
CA THR A 50 -1.00 -4.48 10.90
C THR A 50 0.38 -5.14 10.89
N LEU A 51 1.38 -4.43 10.36
CA LEU A 51 2.77 -4.89 10.34
C LEU A 51 3.56 -4.16 11.41
N LYS A 52 4.47 -4.88 12.07
CA LYS A 52 5.51 -4.28 12.90
C LYS A 52 6.75 -4.12 12.05
N LEU A 53 7.04 -2.89 11.64
CA LEU A 53 8.23 -2.58 10.87
C LEU A 53 9.30 -2.09 11.84
N GLN A 54 10.47 -2.73 11.82
CA GLN A 54 11.63 -2.21 12.53
C GLN A 54 12.28 -1.13 11.65
N ASN A 55 11.82 0.11 11.81
CA ASN A 55 12.60 1.25 11.38
C ASN A 55 13.67 1.47 12.45
N GLY A 56 14.90 1.83 12.10
CA GLY A 56 16.04 1.90 13.04
C GLY A 56 15.91 2.86 14.25
N LEU A 57 14.75 3.50 14.46
CA LEU A 57 14.37 4.15 15.71
C LEU A 57 13.61 3.15 16.59
N LEU A 58 13.93 3.12 17.88
CA LEU A 58 13.58 2.10 18.89
C LEU A 58 12.08 1.84 19.16
N ASN A 59 11.15 2.21 18.28
CA ASN A 59 9.76 1.82 18.34
C ASN A 59 9.32 1.21 17.00
N PRO A 60 8.87 -0.06 16.97
CA PRO A 60 8.29 -0.61 15.75
C PRO A 60 6.97 0.11 15.46
N ASP A 61 6.96 0.95 14.43
CA ASP A 61 5.73 1.59 13.98
C ASP A 61 4.76 0.51 13.48
N VAL A 62 3.58 0.54 14.08
CA VAL A 62 2.45 -0.33 13.78
C VAL A 62 1.77 0.25 12.54
N ASN A 63 2.21 -0.18 11.35
CA ASN A 63 1.77 0.42 10.10
C ASN A 63 0.93 -0.55 9.26
N GLN A 64 -0.18 -0.03 8.75
CA GLN A 64 -0.97 -0.66 7.70
C GLN A 64 -0.44 -0.17 6.34
N MET A 65 -0.21 -1.10 5.42
CA MET A 65 0.25 -0.80 4.06
C MET A 65 -0.80 -1.21 3.04
N TYR A 66 -0.96 -0.41 2.00
CA TYR A 66 -1.92 -0.67 0.93
C TYR A 66 -1.26 -1.45 -0.21
N CYS A 67 -1.92 -2.52 -0.65
CA CYS A 67 -1.39 -3.43 -1.65
C CYS A 67 -1.77 -2.93 -3.04
N CYS A 68 -0.80 -2.41 -3.79
CA CYS A 68 -0.98 -2.02 -5.18
C CYS A 68 -0.19 -2.96 -6.09
N ALA A 69 -0.78 -3.39 -7.21
CA ALA A 69 0.02 -3.96 -8.28
C ALA A 69 0.92 -2.85 -8.85
N ALA A 70 2.15 -3.19 -9.24
CA ALA A 70 3.05 -2.26 -9.91
C ALA A 70 2.60 -1.98 -11.36
N SER A 71 1.36 -1.55 -11.54
CA SER A 71 0.88 -0.99 -12.80
C SER A 71 1.25 0.48 -12.79
N LYS A 72 2.43 0.78 -13.36
CA LYS A 72 2.98 2.11 -13.67
C LYS A 72 2.20 3.27 -13.03
N ILE A 73 2.63 3.68 -11.83
CA ILE A 73 2.47 5.08 -11.42
C ILE A 73 3.44 5.85 -12.32
N SER A 74 3.00 6.18 -13.53
CA SER A 74 3.73 6.99 -14.50
C SER A 74 3.28 8.44 -14.43
#